data_AF-R7VD14-F1
#
_entry.id   AF-R7VD14-F1
#
_cell.length_a   1.000
_cell.length_b   1.000
_cell.length_c   1.000
_cell.angle_alpha   90.00
_cell.angle_beta   90.00
_cell.angle_gamma   90.00
#
_symmetry.space_group_name_H-M   'P 1'
#
loop_
_entity.id
_entity.type
_entity.pdbx_description
1 polymer ?
#
loop_
_entity_poly.entity_id
_entity_poly.type
_entity_poly.pdbx_seq_one_letter_code
_entity_poly.pdbx_strand_id
1 'polypeptide(L)'
;MMRHACIIRAAVHENLLHCHPVTAIQKSKDLKPAGFGVGANNLPEVVINNRGESWSIGGDRSLFGEDRVVTLPNIIRQWNPDVEGFAIGTGGTTNSNSGLNRANYHPEAHRDGIEAALDELHANLPRALVQVVGMFDITVLTELSTGGLCDLMQSGFCNCVTNPETRPEMRPTQLSYINLLDELISSGKYDTRDDFTVVFQPHMRDIVPPKDENGEFYPDFLSYDCFHPARPAHQMFAMYLWDAMLTPVGEKTYWEEADPNHTVITCPREGAPYIYTNLNSRRMVKSNVDKKTEVNIRQLCNR
;
A
#
# COMPACT_ATOMS: atom_id res chain seq x y z
N MET A 1 -5.19 12.67 23.02
CA MET A 1 -6.34 13.17 22.24
C MET A 1 -5.83 14.02 21.08
N MET A 2 -5.62 13.43 19.89
CA MET A 2 -5.42 14.20 18.65
C MET A 2 -6.80 14.65 18.18
N ARG A 3 -7.30 15.77 18.72
CA ARG A 3 -8.63 16.29 18.34
C ARG A 3 -8.62 17.24 17.14
N HIS A 4 -7.44 17.62 16.65
CA HIS A 4 -7.35 18.47 15.46
C HIS A 4 -6.07 18.10 14.68
N ALA A 5 -6.16 18.13 13.36
CA ALA A 5 -5.15 17.87 12.34
C ALA A 5 -4.61 16.44 12.21
N CYS A 6 -5.00 15.81 11.09
CA CYS A 6 -4.08 14.99 10.32
C CYS A 6 -4.39 15.27 8.85
N ILE A 7 -3.58 16.12 8.20
CA ILE A 7 -3.47 16.05 6.74
C ILE A 7 -2.65 14.78 6.51
N ILE A 8 -3.32 13.67 6.23
CA ILE A 8 -2.66 12.44 5.85
C ILE A 8 -2.30 12.60 4.38
N ARG A 9 -1.13 13.21 4.12
CA ARG A 9 -0.45 12.99 2.85
C ARG A 9 0.19 11.60 2.94
N ALA A 10 -0.61 10.57 2.66
CA ALA A 10 -0.09 9.24 2.47
C ALA A 10 0.69 9.24 1.16
N ALA A 11 2.01 9.34 1.23
CA ALA A 11 2.88 9.00 0.11
C ALA A 11 2.95 7.48 0.05
N VAL A 12 1.89 6.85 -0.47
CA VAL A 12 1.90 5.42 -0.69
C VAL A 12 2.42 5.13 -2.07
N HIS A 13 3.33 4.16 -2.08
CA HIS A 13 4.10 3.75 -3.22
C HIS A 13 3.28 2.80 -4.11
N GLU A 14 2.27 3.33 -4.82
CA GLU A 14 1.55 2.57 -5.86
C GLU A 14 2.32 2.48 -7.18
N ASN A 15 3.50 3.11 -7.27
CA ASN A 15 4.14 3.37 -8.56
C ASN A 15 5.23 2.37 -8.96
N LEU A 16 5.89 1.59 -8.08
CA LEU A 16 6.93 0.63 -8.52
C LEU A 16 6.36 -0.76 -8.79
N LEU A 17 5.96 -0.99 -10.03
CA LEU A 17 5.74 -2.35 -10.51
C LEU A 17 6.33 -2.47 -11.93
N HIS A 18 7.64 -2.38 -12.11
CA HIS A 18 8.28 -2.71 -13.39
C HIS A 18 9.57 -3.49 -13.14
N CYS A 19 9.70 -4.66 -13.75
CA CYS A 19 10.87 -5.51 -13.64
C CYS A 19 11.72 -5.40 -14.92
N HIS A 20 12.90 -4.80 -14.83
CA HIS A 20 13.87 -4.74 -15.93
C HIS A 20 15.18 -5.45 -15.54
N PRO A 21 15.88 -6.09 -16.51
CA PRO A 21 17.15 -6.76 -16.25
C PRO A 21 18.28 -5.77 -15.85
N VAL A 22 19.17 -6.23 -14.98
CA VAL A 22 20.27 -5.49 -14.30
C VAL A 22 21.28 -4.80 -15.24
N THR A 23 21.19 -5.00 -16.56
CA THR A 23 22.14 -4.44 -17.55
C THR A 23 21.54 -3.48 -18.57
N ALA A 24 20.25 -3.16 -18.51
CA ALA A 24 19.63 -2.20 -19.42
C ALA A 24 19.34 -0.86 -18.72
N ILE A 25 20.27 0.10 -18.84
CA ILE A 25 19.98 1.52 -18.58
C ILE A 25 19.06 2.01 -19.71
N GLN A 26 17.79 1.64 -19.66
CA GLN A 26 16.73 2.30 -20.41
C GLN A 26 15.97 3.20 -19.43
N LYS A 27 15.98 4.50 -19.73
CA LYS A 27 15.19 5.52 -19.04
C LYS A 27 13.71 5.14 -19.11
N SER A 28 13.20 4.37 -18.16
CA SER A 28 11.75 4.20 -18.01
C SER A 28 11.17 5.50 -17.48
N LYS A 29 10.45 6.20 -18.36
CA LYS A 29 9.60 7.34 -18.03
C LYS A 29 8.20 6.88 -17.56
N ASP A 30 7.98 5.59 -17.37
CA ASP A 30 6.64 5.01 -17.40
C ASP A 30 6.22 4.40 -16.05
N LEU A 31 6.30 5.20 -14.99
CA LEU A 31 5.57 4.89 -13.76
C LEU A 31 4.07 5.04 -14.02
N LYS A 32 3.31 3.96 -13.83
CA LYS A 32 1.85 4.04 -13.91
C LYS A 32 1.32 4.76 -12.68
N PRO A 33 0.35 5.68 -12.84
CA PRO A 33 -0.18 6.45 -11.73
C PRO A 33 -1.02 5.59 -10.76
N ALA A 34 -1.15 6.07 -9.52
CA ALA A 34 -2.13 5.55 -8.57
C ALA A 34 -3.52 5.34 -9.22
N GLY A 35 -4.11 4.18 -8.97
CA GLY A 35 -5.40 3.79 -9.54
C GLY A 35 -5.40 3.32 -11.00
N PHE A 36 -4.24 3.05 -11.63
CA PHE A 36 -4.18 2.49 -12.99
C PHE A 36 -4.93 1.15 -13.08
N GLY A 37 -5.93 1.07 -13.97
CA GLY A 37 -6.67 -0.16 -14.24
C GLY A 37 -7.61 -0.64 -13.12
N VAL A 38 -7.73 0.08 -12.00
CA VAL A 38 -8.49 -0.38 -10.82
C VAL A 38 -9.97 -0.63 -11.15
N GLY A 39 -10.60 0.30 -11.88
CA GLY A 39 -12.02 0.22 -12.25
C GLY A 39 -12.29 -0.33 -13.65
N ALA A 40 -11.30 -0.94 -14.29
CA ALA A 40 -11.42 -1.40 -15.68
C ALA A 40 -12.36 -2.61 -15.80
N ASN A 41 -13.30 -2.55 -16.75
CA ASN A 41 -14.21 -3.66 -17.07
C ASN A 41 -13.84 -4.37 -18.37
N ASN A 42 -12.81 -3.89 -19.07
CA ASN A 42 -12.27 -4.46 -20.30
C ASN A 42 -10.85 -3.91 -20.56
N LEU A 43 -10.14 -4.52 -21.50
CA LEU A 43 -8.78 -4.14 -21.89
C LEU A 43 -8.62 -2.64 -22.25
N PRO A 44 -9.49 -2.02 -23.08
CA PRO A 44 -9.41 -0.59 -23.35
C PRO A 44 -9.49 0.32 -22.12
N GLU A 45 -10.22 -0.09 -21.07
CA GLU A 45 -10.39 0.72 -19.86
C GLU A 45 -9.18 0.69 -18.91
N VAL A 46 -8.25 -0.25 -19.08
CA VAL A 46 -7.04 -0.38 -18.25
C VAL A 46 -6.23 0.92 -18.19
N VAL A 47 -6.16 1.67 -19.29
CA VAL A 47 -5.37 2.91 -19.36
C VAL A 47 -5.96 4.05 -18.52
N ILE A 48 -7.15 3.85 -17.95
CA ILE A 48 -7.82 4.80 -17.07
C ILE A 48 -7.20 4.71 -15.68
N ASN A 49 -6.85 5.88 -15.13
CA ASN A 49 -6.30 6.01 -13.78
C ASN A 49 -7.42 6.39 -12.81
N ASN A 50 -8.11 5.42 -12.21
CA ASN A 50 -9.14 5.62 -11.20
C ASN A 50 -8.52 5.99 -9.84
N ARG A 51 -7.91 7.18 -9.77
CA ARG A 51 -7.21 7.68 -8.57
C ARG A 51 -8.11 7.72 -7.34
N GLY A 52 -9.40 8.01 -7.52
CA GLY A 52 -10.37 8.00 -6.43
C GLY A 52 -10.65 6.62 -5.82
N GLU A 53 -10.22 5.54 -6.48
CA GLU A 53 -10.35 4.15 -6.01
C GLU A 53 -9.02 3.52 -5.59
N SER A 54 -7.93 4.30 -5.63
CA SER A 54 -6.63 3.91 -5.07
C SER A 54 -6.77 3.56 -3.59
N TRP A 55 -6.21 2.44 -3.16
CA TRP A 55 -6.39 1.91 -1.81
C TRP A 55 -5.80 2.84 -0.75
N SER A 56 -4.78 3.58 -1.14
CA SER A 56 -3.99 4.40 -0.25
C SER A 56 -4.42 5.85 -0.16
N ILE A 57 -4.93 6.42 -1.26
CA ILE A 57 -5.25 7.85 -1.34
C ILE A 57 -6.61 8.15 -1.97
N GLY A 58 -7.33 7.16 -2.48
CA GLY A 58 -8.62 7.37 -3.13
C GLY A 58 -9.70 7.82 -2.14
N GLY A 59 -10.60 8.70 -2.57
CA GLY A 59 -11.71 9.20 -1.76
C GLY A 59 -13.05 9.24 -2.49
N ASP A 60 -13.16 8.55 -3.63
CA ASP A 60 -14.42 8.43 -4.36
C ASP A 60 -15.46 7.69 -3.52
N ARG A 61 -16.72 8.05 -3.73
CA ARG A 61 -17.91 7.45 -3.10
C ARG A 61 -17.78 7.37 -1.58
N SER A 62 -18.54 6.46 -0.96
CA SER A 62 -18.60 6.25 0.48
C SER A 62 -18.01 4.89 0.86
N LEU A 63 -17.67 4.71 2.14
CA LEU A 63 -17.37 3.41 2.73
C LEU A 63 -18.62 2.50 2.83
N PHE A 64 -19.81 3.08 2.62
CA PHE A 64 -21.10 2.42 2.76
C PHE A 64 -21.88 2.38 1.44
N GLY A 65 -22.82 1.44 1.35
CA GLY A 65 -23.67 1.23 0.19
C GLY A 65 -23.11 0.17 -0.76
N GLU A 66 -23.92 -0.17 -1.76
CA GLU A 66 -23.59 -1.19 -2.78
C GLU A 66 -22.41 -0.77 -3.66
N ASP A 67 -22.25 0.54 -3.85
CA ASP A 67 -21.21 1.16 -4.64
C ASP A 67 -19.96 1.55 -3.82
N ARG A 68 -19.75 0.97 -2.64
CA ARG A 68 -18.69 1.40 -1.72
C ARG A 68 -17.29 1.31 -2.32
N VAL A 69 -16.42 2.24 -1.91
CA VAL A 69 -14.98 2.20 -2.22
C VAL A 69 -14.22 2.15 -0.91
N VAL A 70 -13.52 1.04 -0.68
CA VAL A 70 -12.74 0.84 0.55
C VAL A 70 -11.31 1.33 0.29
N THR A 71 -10.99 2.47 0.87
CA THR A 71 -9.68 3.12 0.79
C THR A 71 -9.30 3.64 2.18
N LEU A 72 -8.01 3.87 2.40
CA LEU A 72 -7.54 4.42 3.66
C LEU A 72 -8.20 5.78 3.99
N PRO A 73 -8.34 6.76 3.07
CA PRO A 73 -9.08 7.99 3.37
C PRO A 73 -10.54 7.73 3.72
N ASN A 74 -11.23 6.84 3.01
CA ASN A 74 -12.65 6.54 3.27
C ASN A 74 -12.87 5.90 4.63
N ILE A 75 -11.93 5.07 5.06
CA ILE A 75 -11.86 4.51 6.41
C ILE A 75 -11.68 5.66 7.41
N ILE A 76 -10.61 6.45 7.28
CA ILE A 76 -10.27 7.51 8.24
C ILE A 76 -11.37 8.57 8.40
N ARG A 77 -12.09 8.90 7.31
CA ARG A 77 -13.24 9.83 7.33
C ARG A 77 -14.31 9.45 8.36
N GLN A 78 -14.40 8.20 8.80
CA GLN A 78 -15.36 7.81 9.85
C GLN A 78 -15.06 8.38 11.22
N TRP A 79 -13.78 8.62 11.52
CA TRP A 79 -13.36 9.13 12.83
C TRP A 79 -12.81 10.55 12.74
N ASN A 80 -12.40 10.97 11.53
CA ASN A 80 -12.00 12.34 11.24
C ASN A 80 -12.66 12.79 9.92
N PRO A 81 -13.90 13.30 9.96
CA PRO A 81 -14.63 13.71 8.75
C PRO A 81 -13.96 14.87 8.01
N ASP A 82 -13.09 15.64 8.68
CA ASP A 82 -12.38 16.80 8.13
C ASP A 82 -11.04 16.43 7.48
N VAL A 83 -10.76 15.14 7.22
CA VAL A 83 -9.54 14.74 6.49
C VAL A 83 -9.61 15.24 5.05
N GLU A 84 -8.53 15.85 4.58
CA GLU A 84 -8.41 16.44 3.24
C GLU A 84 -7.16 15.91 2.52
N GLY A 85 -7.07 16.13 1.20
CA GLY A 85 -5.90 15.76 0.39
C GLY A 85 -5.96 14.38 -0.27
N PHE A 86 -7.10 13.68 -0.17
CA PHE A 86 -7.38 12.46 -0.91
C PHE A 86 -7.66 12.74 -2.39
N ALA A 87 -7.40 11.75 -3.25
CA ALA A 87 -7.65 11.83 -4.67
C ALA A 87 -9.11 11.50 -5.00
N ILE A 88 -9.66 12.16 -6.03
CA ILE A 88 -11.01 11.92 -6.55
C ILE A 88 -10.95 11.78 -8.08
N GLY A 89 -11.84 10.96 -8.64
CA GLY A 89 -11.99 10.79 -10.09
C GLY A 89 -10.78 10.19 -10.80
N THR A 90 -10.53 10.64 -12.05
CA THR A 90 -9.48 10.12 -12.95
C THR A 90 -8.45 11.19 -13.33
N GLY A 91 -7.19 10.81 -13.65
CA GLY A 91 -6.20 11.78 -14.15
C GLY A 91 -4.81 11.24 -14.55
N GLY A 92 -4.15 11.85 -15.53
CA GLY A 92 -2.81 11.47 -16.06
C GLY A 92 -1.61 12.19 -15.41
N THR A 93 -0.38 11.77 -15.72
CA THR A 93 0.89 12.24 -15.11
C THR A 93 1.81 13.02 -16.05
N THR A 94 1.28 13.80 -16.99
CA THR A 94 2.12 14.58 -17.91
C THR A 94 2.47 15.96 -17.33
N ASN A 95 3.44 16.02 -16.41
CA ASN A 95 4.09 17.26 -15.99
C ASN A 95 5.55 17.04 -15.57
N SER A 96 6.42 18.02 -15.87
CA SER A 96 7.85 18.04 -15.50
C SER A 96 8.15 18.22 -14.00
N ASN A 97 7.11 18.26 -13.16
CA ASN A 97 7.16 18.42 -11.70
C ASN A 97 6.87 17.10 -10.96
N SER A 98 7.24 15.94 -11.51
CA SER A 98 6.88 14.63 -10.94
C SER A 98 7.42 14.36 -9.52
N GLY A 99 8.33 15.19 -8.98
CA GLY A 99 8.67 15.22 -7.55
C GLY A 99 9.06 13.86 -6.98
N LEU A 100 8.48 13.49 -5.83
CA LEU A 100 8.70 12.23 -5.10
C LEU A 100 8.32 10.95 -5.88
N ASN A 101 7.89 11.05 -7.13
CA ASN A 101 7.57 9.91 -8.01
C ASN A 101 8.76 9.55 -8.91
N ARG A 102 9.92 9.24 -8.31
CA ARG A 102 11.03 8.60 -9.03
C ARG A 102 11.21 7.18 -8.53
N ALA A 103 10.79 6.24 -9.36
CA ALA A 103 11.16 4.85 -9.26
C ALA A 103 12.61 4.65 -9.68
N ASN A 104 13.39 4.03 -8.82
CA ASN A 104 14.64 3.40 -9.21
C ASN A 104 14.50 1.90 -8.93
N TYR A 105 15.03 1.09 -9.84
CA TYR A 105 14.90 -0.37 -9.85
C TYR A 105 15.93 -1.05 -8.93
N HIS A 106 16.92 -0.31 -8.43
CA HIS A 106 17.85 -0.79 -7.41
C HIS A 106 17.35 -0.47 -5.99
N PRO A 107 17.33 -1.45 -5.07
CA PRO A 107 16.87 -1.27 -3.70
C PRO A 107 17.54 -0.10 -2.96
N GLU A 108 18.86 0.08 -3.11
CA GLU A 108 19.62 1.15 -2.45
C GLU A 108 19.20 2.53 -2.97
N ALA A 109 19.10 2.67 -4.30
CA ALA A 109 18.71 3.94 -4.91
C ALA A 109 17.24 4.28 -4.62
N HIS A 110 16.38 3.28 -4.45
CA HIS A 110 15.02 3.49 -3.97
C HIS A 110 15.01 3.96 -2.52
N ARG A 111 15.76 3.29 -1.63
CA ARG A 111 15.91 3.71 -0.23
C ARG A 111 16.44 5.14 -0.14
N ASP A 112 17.41 5.53 -0.94
CA ASP A 112 17.94 6.90 -0.99
C ASP A 112 16.90 7.91 -1.47
N GLY A 113 16.10 7.54 -2.47
CA GLY A 113 14.98 8.36 -2.94
C GLY A 113 13.91 8.58 -1.87
N ILE A 114 13.55 7.53 -1.13
CA ILE A 114 12.63 7.62 0.00
C ILE A 114 13.23 8.42 1.16
N GLU A 115 14.52 8.23 1.46
CA GLU A 115 15.20 9.02 2.48
C GLU A 115 15.17 10.52 2.15
N ALA A 116 15.56 10.89 0.92
CA ALA A 116 15.53 12.29 0.49
C ALA A 116 14.12 12.89 0.56
N ALA A 117 13.09 12.09 0.25
CA ALA A 117 11.70 12.50 0.39
C ALA A 117 11.32 12.78 1.84
N LEU A 118 11.65 11.85 2.73
CA LEU A 118 11.35 11.94 4.15
C LEU A 118 12.11 13.09 4.83
N ASP A 119 13.35 13.34 4.42
CA ASP A 119 14.16 14.47 4.88
C ASP A 119 13.46 15.81 4.55
N GLU A 120 12.95 15.97 3.33
CA GLU A 120 12.21 17.18 2.93
C GLU A 120 10.88 17.32 3.69
N LEU A 121 10.15 16.22 3.88
CA LEU A 121 8.90 16.24 4.65
C LEU A 121 9.17 16.58 6.12
N HIS A 122 10.19 15.99 6.73
CA HIS A 122 10.56 16.23 8.13
C HIS A 122 11.04 17.66 8.36
N ALA A 123 11.73 18.26 7.38
CA ALA A 123 12.17 19.66 7.46
C ALA A 123 11.01 20.65 7.35
N ASN A 124 9.99 20.36 6.54
CA ASN A 124 9.02 21.37 6.11
C ASN A 124 7.58 21.15 6.59
N LEU A 125 7.18 19.94 7.00
CA LEU A 125 5.81 19.64 7.40
C LEU A 125 5.70 19.51 8.93
N PRO A 126 5.00 20.43 9.61
CA PRO A 126 4.59 20.20 10.99
C PRO A 126 3.38 19.27 11.04
N ARG A 127 3.20 18.57 12.16
CA ARG A 127 2.01 17.74 12.46
C ARG A 127 1.71 16.69 11.39
N ALA A 128 2.72 15.94 10.98
CA ALA A 128 2.59 14.92 9.95
C ALA A 128 2.92 13.51 10.49
N LEU A 129 2.07 12.56 10.11
CA LEU A 129 2.31 11.13 10.27
C LEU A 129 2.52 10.55 8.87
N VAL A 130 3.69 10.00 8.60
CA VAL A 130 4.03 9.40 7.31
C VAL A 130 4.02 7.88 7.45
N GLN A 131 3.19 7.21 6.65
CA GLN A 131 3.16 5.75 6.54
C GLN A 131 3.93 5.32 5.30
N VAL A 132 5.04 4.60 5.48
CA VAL A 132 5.81 4.02 4.37
C VAL A 132 5.47 2.55 4.27
N VAL A 133 4.81 2.14 3.20
CA VAL A 133 4.38 0.76 2.99
C VAL A 133 5.43 -0.02 2.22
N GLY A 134 5.82 -1.18 2.74
CA GLY A 134 6.73 -2.09 2.07
C GLY A 134 6.11 -2.72 0.82
N MET A 135 6.94 -3.01 -0.17
CA MET A 135 6.52 -3.66 -1.40
C MET A 135 6.03 -5.10 -1.14
N PHE A 136 4.94 -5.49 -1.78
CA PHE A 136 4.44 -6.87 -1.72
C PHE A 136 5.20 -7.82 -2.62
N ASP A 137 5.03 -9.12 -2.39
CA ASP A 137 5.65 -10.16 -3.19
C ASP A 137 4.97 -10.30 -4.55
N ILE A 138 5.69 -9.99 -5.61
CA ILE A 138 5.21 -10.12 -6.99
C ILE A 138 5.53 -11.48 -7.63
N THR A 139 6.21 -12.39 -6.93
CA THR A 139 6.48 -13.74 -7.46
C THR A 139 5.20 -14.51 -7.75
N VAL A 140 4.13 -14.23 -7.01
CA VAL A 140 2.81 -14.85 -7.20
C VAL A 140 2.22 -14.60 -8.60
N LEU A 141 2.71 -13.58 -9.34
CA LEU A 141 2.35 -13.36 -10.73
C LEU A 141 2.71 -14.54 -11.65
N THR A 142 3.66 -15.40 -11.28
CA THR A 142 3.98 -16.60 -12.07
C THR A 142 2.85 -17.63 -12.09
N GLU A 143 1.91 -17.53 -11.15
CA GLU A 143 0.71 -18.38 -11.07
C GLU A 143 -0.54 -17.58 -11.47
N LEU A 144 -0.66 -16.34 -11.01
CA LEU A 144 -1.83 -15.47 -11.24
C LEU A 144 -1.93 -14.92 -12.67
N SER A 145 -0.81 -14.56 -13.27
CA SER A 145 -0.78 -13.88 -14.57
C SER A 145 -0.38 -14.85 -15.67
N THR A 146 -1.14 -15.93 -15.81
CA THR A 146 -0.84 -17.03 -16.75
C THR A 146 -1.81 -17.05 -17.94
N GLY A 147 -1.34 -17.61 -19.06
CA GLY A 147 -2.14 -17.81 -20.28
C GLY A 147 -1.79 -16.81 -21.39
N GLY A 148 -2.14 -17.16 -22.64
CA GLY A 148 -1.48 -16.58 -23.82
C GLY A 148 -1.44 -15.04 -23.91
N LEU A 149 -2.53 -14.34 -23.54
CA LEU A 149 -2.52 -12.87 -23.53
C LEU A 149 -1.68 -12.31 -22.38
N CYS A 150 -1.84 -12.85 -21.17
CA CYS A 150 -1.09 -12.41 -20.00
C CYS A 150 0.41 -12.70 -20.14
N ASP A 151 0.80 -13.88 -20.66
CA ASP A 151 2.19 -14.25 -20.92
C ASP A 151 2.85 -13.26 -21.91
N LEU A 152 2.13 -12.91 -22.98
CA LEU A 152 2.58 -11.91 -23.96
C LEU A 152 2.74 -10.52 -23.33
N MET A 153 1.76 -10.11 -22.51
CA MET A 153 1.76 -8.82 -21.84
C MET A 153 2.91 -8.72 -20.82
N GLN A 154 3.05 -9.71 -19.93
CA GLN A 154 4.12 -9.78 -18.93
C GLN A 154 5.51 -9.78 -19.57
N SER A 155 5.70 -10.48 -20.70
CA SER A 155 6.98 -10.46 -21.43
C SER A 155 7.40 -9.04 -21.86
N GLY A 156 6.42 -8.15 -22.09
CA GLY A 156 6.66 -6.78 -22.55
C GLY A 156 7.03 -5.79 -21.44
N PHE A 157 6.43 -5.89 -20.24
CA PHE A 157 6.65 -4.91 -19.15
C PHE A 157 7.30 -5.48 -17.88
N CYS A 158 7.23 -6.79 -17.66
CA CYS A 158 7.74 -7.47 -16.46
C CYS A 158 8.38 -8.82 -16.84
N ASN A 159 9.45 -8.77 -17.63
CA ASN A 159 10.10 -9.98 -18.15
C ASN A 159 10.61 -10.90 -17.03
N CYS A 160 10.85 -10.39 -15.81
CA CYS A 160 11.24 -11.25 -14.69
C CYS A 160 10.21 -12.32 -14.36
N VAL A 161 8.91 -12.07 -14.58
CA VAL A 161 7.85 -13.08 -14.37
C VAL A 161 7.89 -14.17 -15.44
N THR A 162 8.24 -13.82 -16.68
CA THR A 162 8.22 -14.76 -17.81
C THR A 162 9.57 -15.46 -18.05
N ASN A 163 10.68 -14.89 -17.59
CA ASN A 163 12.02 -15.43 -17.81
C ASN A 163 12.54 -16.26 -16.60
N PRO A 164 12.69 -17.60 -16.75
CA PRO A 164 13.15 -18.49 -15.68
C PRO A 164 14.53 -18.15 -15.08
N GLU A 165 15.40 -17.46 -15.82
CA GLU A 165 16.73 -17.08 -15.32
C GLU A 165 16.65 -15.94 -14.31
N THR A 166 15.71 -15.01 -14.50
CA THR A 166 15.54 -13.83 -13.63
C THR A 166 14.46 -14.00 -12.56
N ARG A 167 13.52 -14.95 -12.73
CA ARG A 167 12.48 -15.25 -11.72
C ARG A 167 13.04 -15.44 -10.31
N PRO A 168 14.13 -16.20 -10.08
CA PRO A 168 14.67 -16.42 -8.74
C PRO A 168 15.16 -15.14 -8.05
N GLU A 169 15.42 -14.06 -8.78
CA GLU A 169 15.91 -12.79 -8.23
C GLU A 169 14.78 -11.91 -7.67
N MET A 170 13.53 -12.15 -8.05
CA MET A 170 12.38 -11.29 -7.68
C MET A 170 12.19 -11.21 -6.17
N ARG A 171 12.15 -12.36 -5.49
CA ARG A 171 11.94 -12.42 -4.04
C ARG A 171 13.11 -11.84 -3.24
N PRO A 172 14.38 -12.22 -3.50
CA PRO A 172 15.53 -11.58 -2.84
C PRO A 172 15.57 -10.07 -3.04
N THR A 173 15.22 -9.60 -4.24
CA THR A 173 15.17 -8.16 -4.54
C THR A 173 14.10 -7.46 -3.71
N GLN A 174 12.88 -8.01 -3.66
CA GLN A 174 11.80 -7.47 -2.83
C GLN A 174 12.16 -7.41 -1.33
N LEU A 175 12.80 -8.46 -0.80
CA LEU A 175 13.29 -8.47 0.57
C LEU A 175 14.36 -7.40 0.82
N SER A 176 15.23 -7.12 -0.16
CA SER A 176 16.22 -6.04 -0.06
C SER A 176 15.55 -4.66 0.07
N TYR A 177 14.52 -4.37 -0.73
CA TYR A 177 13.73 -3.13 -0.60
C TYR A 177 13.16 -2.98 0.81
N ILE A 178 12.52 -4.04 1.33
CA ILE A 178 11.89 -4.00 2.65
C ILE A 178 12.91 -3.82 3.75
N ASN A 179 14.01 -4.57 3.74
CA ASN A 179 15.03 -4.50 4.79
C ASN A 179 15.68 -3.11 4.84
N LEU A 180 16.01 -2.53 3.69
CA LEU A 180 16.62 -1.20 3.61
C LEU A 180 15.68 -0.09 4.12
N LEU A 181 14.37 -0.18 3.79
CA LEU A 181 13.38 0.78 4.28
C LEU A 181 13.07 0.60 5.76
N ASP A 182 12.97 -0.64 6.24
CA ASP A 182 12.79 -0.94 7.66
C ASP A 182 13.97 -0.40 8.47
N GLU A 183 15.20 -0.71 8.07
CA GLU A 183 16.41 -0.21 8.74
C GLU A 183 16.44 1.32 8.80
N LEU A 184 16.18 1.99 7.67
CA LEU A 184 16.13 3.46 7.60
C LEU A 184 15.11 4.02 8.60
N ILE A 185 13.88 3.51 8.61
CA ILE A 185 12.78 4.10 9.38
C ILE A 185 12.85 3.70 10.85
N SER A 186 13.15 2.43 11.13
CA SER A 186 13.26 1.89 12.49
C SER A 186 14.49 2.39 13.24
N SER A 187 15.48 2.99 12.54
CA SER A 187 16.60 3.71 13.15
C SER A 187 16.16 4.86 14.08
N GLY A 188 14.95 5.39 13.88
CA GLY A 188 14.44 6.55 14.61
C GLY A 188 14.95 7.88 14.08
N LYS A 189 15.57 7.94 12.89
CA LYS A 189 16.09 9.17 12.25
C LYS A 189 15.09 10.33 12.28
N TYR A 190 13.79 10.05 12.13
CA TYR A 190 12.72 11.06 12.08
C TYR A 190 11.96 11.25 13.39
N ASP A 191 12.27 10.49 14.44
CA ASP A 191 11.62 10.58 15.75
C ASP A 191 12.28 11.66 16.63
N THR A 192 12.64 12.79 16.03
CA THR A 192 13.35 13.91 16.69
C THR A 192 12.41 15.05 17.12
N ARG A 193 11.15 14.99 16.70
CA ARG A 193 10.09 15.98 16.95
C ARG A 193 8.87 15.29 17.54
N ASP A 194 8.05 16.02 18.28
CA ASP A 194 6.79 15.52 18.83
C ASP A 194 5.60 15.65 17.87
N ASP A 195 5.78 16.42 16.80
CA ASP A 195 4.78 16.71 15.77
C ASP A 195 5.07 16.05 14.41
N PHE A 196 6.10 15.21 14.30
CA PHE A 196 6.39 14.47 13.07
C PHE A 196 6.85 13.05 13.41
N THR A 197 6.38 12.06 12.66
CA THR A 197 6.89 10.69 12.78
C THR A 197 6.67 9.90 11.49
N VAL A 198 7.55 8.93 11.26
CA VAL A 198 7.50 8.02 10.11
C VAL A 198 7.38 6.61 10.64
N VAL A 199 6.46 5.83 10.07
CA VAL A 199 6.22 4.45 10.47
C VAL A 199 6.30 3.55 9.25
N PHE A 200 7.12 2.52 9.34
CA PHE A 200 7.20 1.49 8.31
C PHE A 200 6.05 0.48 8.50
N GLN A 201 5.42 0.10 7.39
CA GLN A 201 4.28 -0.80 7.35
C GLN A 201 4.66 -2.03 6.52
N PRO A 202 5.20 -3.09 7.14
CA PRO A 202 5.73 -4.24 6.42
C PRO A 202 4.68 -5.30 6.08
N HIS A 203 3.43 -5.06 6.47
CA HIS A 203 2.35 -6.03 6.47
C HIS A 203 2.12 -6.76 5.14
N MET A 204 2.44 -6.12 4.01
CA MET A 204 2.28 -6.71 2.68
C MET A 204 3.46 -7.58 2.22
N ARG A 205 4.54 -7.71 3.01
CA ARG A 205 5.77 -8.41 2.59
C ARG A 205 5.52 -9.82 2.06
N ASP A 206 4.64 -10.56 2.73
CA ASP A 206 4.38 -11.97 2.46
C ASP A 206 2.95 -12.21 1.95
N ILE A 207 2.23 -11.14 1.56
CA ILE A 207 0.81 -11.24 1.20
C ILE A 207 0.61 -12.11 -0.04
N VAL A 208 -0.14 -13.20 0.11
CA VAL A 208 -0.61 -14.03 -0.99
C VAL A 208 -2.08 -13.70 -1.27
N PRO A 209 -2.46 -13.43 -2.53
CA PRO A 209 -3.85 -13.23 -2.92
C PRO A 209 -4.73 -14.43 -2.55
N PRO A 210 -6.02 -14.20 -2.25
CA PRO A 210 -6.90 -15.26 -1.79
C PRO A 210 -7.10 -16.32 -2.88
N LYS A 211 -7.32 -17.56 -2.43
CA LYS A 211 -7.68 -18.70 -3.28
C LYS A 211 -9.11 -19.16 -2.98
N ASP A 212 -9.77 -19.72 -3.97
CA ASP A 212 -11.08 -20.36 -3.82
C ASP A 212 -10.97 -21.75 -3.16
N GLU A 213 -12.10 -22.42 -2.98
CA GLU A 213 -12.15 -23.77 -2.38
C GLU A 213 -11.38 -24.84 -3.19
N ASN A 214 -11.10 -24.57 -4.47
CA ASN A 214 -10.35 -25.44 -5.35
C ASN A 214 -8.84 -25.13 -5.34
N GLY A 215 -8.41 -24.09 -4.63
CA GLY A 215 -7.02 -23.62 -4.60
C GLY A 215 -6.64 -22.72 -5.78
N GLU A 216 -7.61 -22.25 -6.56
CA GLU A 216 -7.41 -21.33 -7.67
C GLU A 216 -7.49 -19.89 -7.18
N PHE A 217 -6.66 -19.00 -7.73
CA PHE A 217 -6.73 -17.59 -7.37
C PHE A 217 -7.98 -16.92 -7.95
N TYR A 218 -8.51 -15.94 -7.22
CA TYR A 218 -9.60 -15.11 -7.75
C TYR A 218 -9.10 -14.28 -8.95
N PRO A 219 -9.70 -14.43 -10.15
CA PRO A 219 -9.19 -13.82 -11.37
C PRO A 219 -9.37 -12.30 -11.41
N ASP A 220 -10.27 -11.75 -10.60
CA ASP A 220 -10.54 -10.31 -10.46
C ASP A 220 -9.61 -9.62 -9.45
N PHE A 221 -8.59 -10.32 -8.95
CA PHE A 221 -7.56 -9.71 -8.09
C PHE A 221 -6.60 -8.81 -8.89
N LEU A 222 -6.41 -9.10 -10.18
CA LEU A 222 -5.64 -8.29 -11.12
C LEU A 222 -6.57 -7.59 -12.12
N SER A 223 -6.13 -6.45 -12.63
CA SER A 223 -6.77 -5.76 -13.74
C SER A 223 -6.57 -6.54 -15.04
N TYR A 224 -7.24 -6.10 -16.10
CA TYR A 224 -7.18 -6.73 -17.42
C TYR A 224 -5.78 -6.67 -18.08
N ASP A 225 -4.81 -5.94 -17.50
CA ASP A 225 -3.39 -6.03 -17.90
C ASP A 225 -2.62 -7.18 -17.27
N CYS A 226 -3.31 -8.01 -16.48
CA CYS A 226 -2.75 -9.14 -15.76
C CYS A 226 -1.66 -8.77 -14.76
N PHE A 227 -1.61 -7.51 -14.28
CA PHE A 227 -0.48 -7.05 -13.48
C PHE A 227 -0.85 -6.07 -12.38
N HIS A 228 -1.56 -4.99 -12.71
CA HIS A 228 -1.96 -4.03 -11.70
C HIS A 228 -3.09 -4.61 -10.84
N PRO A 229 -3.09 -4.36 -9.52
CA PRO A 229 -4.17 -4.81 -8.66
C PRO A 229 -5.51 -4.20 -9.08
N ALA A 230 -6.56 -5.01 -9.16
CA ALA A 230 -7.92 -4.53 -9.42
C ALA A 230 -8.62 -4.07 -8.14
N ARG A 231 -9.87 -3.60 -8.26
CA ARG A 231 -10.71 -3.16 -7.12
C ARG A 231 -10.66 -4.09 -5.90
N PRO A 232 -10.86 -5.41 -6.00
CA PRO A 232 -10.83 -6.30 -4.83
C PRO A 232 -9.49 -6.25 -4.08
N ALA A 233 -8.37 -6.26 -4.81
CA ALA A 233 -7.04 -6.16 -4.23
C ALA A 233 -6.78 -4.79 -3.60
N HIS A 234 -7.24 -3.70 -4.24
CA HIS A 234 -7.17 -2.36 -3.65
C HIS A 234 -7.95 -2.28 -2.32
N GLN A 235 -9.19 -2.77 -2.28
CA GLN A 235 -9.98 -2.78 -1.04
C GLN A 235 -9.26 -3.55 0.07
N MET A 236 -8.72 -4.71 -0.28
CA MET A 236 -7.93 -5.54 0.62
C MET A 236 -6.73 -4.77 1.20
N PHE A 237 -5.89 -4.17 0.36
CA PHE A 237 -4.70 -3.43 0.81
C PHE A 237 -5.05 -2.27 1.75
N ALA A 238 -6.17 -1.58 1.50
CA ALA A 238 -6.64 -0.52 2.40
C ALA A 238 -6.98 -1.05 3.80
N MET A 239 -7.67 -2.19 3.89
CA MET A 239 -8.06 -2.80 5.16
C MET A 239 -6.84 -3.36 5.92
N TYR A 240 -5.93 -4.01 5.22
CA TYR A 240 -4.70 -4.52 5.83
C TYR A 240 -3.76 -3.41 6.31
N LEU A 241 -3.65 -2.29 5.58
CA LEU A 241 -2.91 -1.13 6.05
C LEU A 241 -3.58 -0.53 7.29
N TRP A 242 -4.91 -0.43 7.30
CA TRP A 242 -5.66 0.05 8.45
C TRP A 242 -5.37 -0.79 9.71
N ASP A 243 -5.49 -2.10 9.61
CA ASP A 243 -5.18 -3.02 10.70
C ASP A 243 -3.70 -2.94 11.14
N ALA A 244 -2.78 -2.79 10.19
CA ALA A 244 -1.37 -2.58 10.49
C ALA A 244 -1.14 -1.26 11.25
N MET A 245 -1.86 -0.18 10.92
CA MET A 245 -1.79 1.10 11.64
C MET A 245 -2.32 1.01 13.07
N LEU A 246 -3.25 0.08 13.33
CA LEU A 246 -3.79 -0.22 14.67
C LEU A 246 -2.96 -1.24 15.46
N THR A 247 -1.85 -1.72 14.91
CA THR A 247 -0.96 -2.70 15.56
C THR A 247 0.33 -2.01 16.05
N PRO A 248 0.79 -2.25 17.29
CA PRO A 248 2.04 -1.67 17.79
C PRO A 248 3.25 -1.93 16.88
N VAL A 249 4.12 -0.94 16.75
CA VAL A 249 5.43 -1.12 16.11
C VAL A 249 6.23 -2.14 16.92
N GLY A 250 6.74 -3.16 16.25
CA GLY A 250 7.39 -4.35 16.85
C GLY A 250 6.48 -5.57 16.93
N GLU A 251 5.15 -5.39 16.84
CA GLU A 251 4.17 -6.49 16.80
C GLU A 251 3.48 -6.62 15.43
N LYS A 252 3.84 -5.77 14.47
CA LYS A 252 3.29 -5.85 13.10
C LYS A 252 3.72 -7.16 12.46
N THR A 253 2.76 -7.97 12.05
CA THR A 253 2.98 -9.24 11.36
C THR A 253 3.05 -9.05 9.85
N TYR A 254 3.66 -10.01 9.15
CA TYR A 254 3.44 -10.21 7.73
C TYR A 254 2.16 -11.03 7.57
N TRP A 255 1.30 -10.68 6.63
CA TRP A 255 0.13 -11.49 6.31
C TRP A 255 0.54 -12.53 5.28
N GLU A 256 0.40 -13.81 5.58
CA GLU A 256 0.85 -14.89 4.68
C GLU A 256 -0.24 -15.26 3.67
N GLU A 257 -1.50 -15.37 4.11
CA GLU A 257 -2.64 -15.59 3.21
C GLU A 257 -3.68 -14.50 3.45
N ALA A 258 -4.09 -13.85 2.36
CA ALA A 258 -5.18 -12.91 2.43
C ALA A 258 -6.51 -13.63 2.70
N ASP A 259 -7.25 -13.16 3.70
CA ASP A 259 -8.56 -13.72 4.03
C ASP A 259 -9.61 -13.11 3.08
N PRO A 260 -10.25 -13.90 2.19
CA PRO A 260 -11.29 -13.40 1.29
C PRO A 260 -12.52 -12.87 2.06
N ASN A 261 -12.69 -13.28 3.32
CA ASN A 261 -13.74 -12.81 4.20
C ASN A 261 -13.32 -11.61 5.06
N HIS A 262 -12.10 -11.08 4.88
CA HIS A 262 -11.64 -9.84 5.51
C HIS A 262 -12.40 -8.66 4.91
N THR A 263 -13.66 -8.56 5.31
CA THR A 263 -14.65 -7.58 4.88
C THR A 263 -15.03 -6.69 6.06
N VAL A 264 -14.20 -6.69 7.10
CA VAL A 264 -14.49 -6.16 8.42
C VAL A 264 -13.38 -5.19 8.82
N ILE A 265 -13.75 -3.93 9.11
CA ILE A 265 -12.79 -2.90 9.51
C ILE A 265 -12.64 -2.92 11.02
N THR A 266 -11.41 -3.05 11.50
CA THR A 266 -11.11 -3.03 12.93
C THR A 266 -11.38 -1.66 13.55
N CYS A 267 -12.05 -1.63 14.69
CA CYS A 267 -12.34 -0.43 15.46
C CYS A 267 -11.22 -0.08 16.45
N PRO A 268 -10.77 1.18 16.52
CA PRO A 268 -9.85 1.64 17.55
C PRO A 268 -10.47 1.55 18.96
N ARG A 269 -9.65 1.25 19.97
CA ARG A 269 -10.09 1.02 21.35
C ARG A 269 -10.01 2.29 22.19
N GLU A 270 -10.92 2.45 23.16
CA GLU A 270 -10.96 3.60 24.08
C GLU A 270 -9.68 3.76 24.93
N GLY A 271 -8.96 2.67 25.19
CA GLY A 271 -7.69 2.64 25.94
C GLY A 271 -6.41 2.58 25.11
N ALA A 272 -6.48 2.68 23.78
CA ALA A 272 -5.31 2.58 22.89
C ALA A 272 -5.13 3.84 22.03
N PRO A 273 -3.89 4.18 21.62
CA PRO A 273 -3.69 5.16 20.58
C PRO A 273 -4.45 4.77 19.31
N TYR A 274 -5.04 5.76 18.64
CA TYR A 274 -5.78 5.54 17.41
C TYR A 274 -4.89 5.06 16.26
N ILE A 275 -3.61 5.48 16.21
CA ILE A 275 -2.59 4.94 15.30
C ILE A 275 -1.28 4.76 16.06
N TYR A 276 -0.65 3.61 15.88
CA TYR A 276 0.63 3.28 16.51
C TYR A 276 1.83 3.83 15.75
N THR A 277 2.80 4.34 16.51
CA THR A 277 4.06 4.94 16.03
C THR A 277 5.23 4.37 16.81
N ASN A 278 6.46 4.63 16.34
CA ASN A 278 7.68 4.22 17.04
C ASN A 278 7.69 4.74 18.50
N LEU A 279 7.21 5.96 18.71
CA LEU A 279 7.21 6.63 20.01
C LEU A 279 6.16 6.08 20.98
N ASN A 280 4.95 5.75 20.50
CA ASN A 280 3.85 5.32 21.38
C ASN A 280 3.79 3.80 21.58
N SER A 281 4.38 3.00 20.69
CA SER A 281 4.40 1.53 20.79
C SER A 281 5.32 1.05 21.91
N ARG A 282 6.47 1.71 22.09
CA ARG A 282 7.44 1.40 23.16
C ARG A 282 6.88 1.56 24.57
N ARG A 283 5.81 2.36 24.75
CA ARG A 283 5.16 2.58 26.06
C ARG A 283 4.20 1.45 26.44
N MET A 284 3.65 0.71 25.48
CA MET A 284 2.59 -0.29 25.69
C MET A 284 3.13 -1.70 25.98
N VAL A 285 4.36 -2.04 25.58
CA VAL A 285 5.03 -3.31 25.97
C VAL A 285 5.14 -3.47 27.50
N LYS A 286 4.95 -2.38 28.26
CA LYS A 286 4.91 -2.39 29.74
C LYS A 286 3.52 -2.62 30.34
N SER A 287 2.45 -2.61 29.54
CA SER A 287 1.07 -2.81 30.00
C SER A 287 0.44 -3.94 29.18
N ASN A 288 0.40 -5.16 29.73
CA ASN A 288 -0.35 -6.28 29.16
C ASN A 288 -1.81 -5.86 28.87
N VAL A 289 -2.21 -5.77 27.59
CA VAL A 289 -3.60 -5.50 27.20
C VAL A 289 -4.09 -6.59 26.24
N ASP A 290 -5.25 -7.14 26.57
CA ASP A 290 -5.89 -8.32 25.97
C ASP A 290 -6.36 -8.18 24.49
N LYS A 291 -6.68 -9.35 23.91
CA LYS A 291 -6.91 -9.69 22.48
C LYS A 291 -8.00 -8.89 21.73
N LYS A 292 -7.82 -8.80 20.40
CA LYS A 292 -8.62 -8.07 19.38
C LYS A 292 -10.14 -8.30 19.50
N THR A 293 -10.94 -7.28 19.18
CA THR A 293 -12.41 -7.40 19.01
C THR A 293 -12.73 -7.04 17.56
N GLU A 294 -13.13 -8.03 16.78
CA GLU A 294 -13.57 -7.86 15.39
C GLU A 294 -15.05 -7.45 15.38
N VAL A 295 -15.43 -6.45 14.58
CA VAL A 295 -16.82 -5.98 14.50
C VAL A 295 -17.25 -5.81 13.05
N ASN A 296 -18.22 -6.62 12.62
CA ASN A 296 -18.80 -6.60 11.27
C ASN A 296 -19.13 -5.17 10.79
N ILE A 297 -18.77 -4.81 9.54
CA ILE A 297 -18.95 -3.47 8.95
C ILE A 297 -20.38 -2.91 9.08
N ARG A 298 -21.41 -3.75 9.22
CA ARG A 298 -22.79 -3.28 9.45
C ARG A 298 -23.04 -2.68 10.83
N GLN A 299 -22.17 -2.91 11.80
CA GLN A 299 -22.20 -2.30 13.13
C GLN A 299 -20.89 -1.51 13.32
N LEU A 300 -20.80 -0.31 12.73
CA LEU A 300 -19.67 0.58 13.02
C LEU A 300 -19.58 0.81 14.52
N CYS A 301 -18.35 0.71 15.03
CA CYS A 301 -17.90 1.01 16.38
C CYS A 301 -18.90 1.93 17.07
N ASN A 302 -19.81 1.37 17.88
CA ASN A 302 -20.91 2.15 18.45
C ASN A 302 -20.31 3.41 19.11
N ARG A 303 -20.80 4.57 18.67
CA ARG A 303 -20.37 5.90 19.11
C ARG A 303 -20.47 6.07 20.62
#